data_AF-A0A2G2Y3C3-F1
#
_entry.id   AF-A0A2G2Y3C3-F1
#
_cell.length_a   1.000
_cell.length_b   1.000
_cell.length_c   1.000
_cell.angle_alpha   90.00
_cell.angle_beta   90.00
_cell.angle_gamma   90.00
#
_symmetry.space_group_name_H-M   'P 1'
#
loop_
_entity.id
_entity.type
_entity.pdbx_description
1 polymer ?
#
loop_
_entity_poly.entity_id
_entity_poly.type
_entity_poly.pdbx_seq_one_letter_code
_entity_poly.pdbx_strand_id
1 'polypeptide(L)'
;MSGVVDNALYPVLFLDYIKSAVPVLAEGYPRTIAILVFVVALTYLNYRGLTVVGWVATALAIFTLLPFIVMGLIALPKLEPSRWFVVGLENVQWGLFFNTLFWNLNYWDAVSTVAGEIENPGKTLPKALFYAVPLVVSGYFFPLLFGTGAVPLNRDLWTDGYFSEIAKIIGGVWLRLWVQGASAVSNMGSFLAEMSGDSFQLLGMAERGMLPDVFAKRSRYGTPPIGILFSASGVFLLSWLSFQEIVAAENFLYCFGMMLEFIAFVKLRIKYPAASIPYRIPLGTVGSILMCAPPTFFILVVMVLCSFKVMIVGFLAILVGLIMQPCLVYSDRKKWLSFSVSSELVDLQSGYHQVGEA
;
A
#
# COMPACT_ATOMS: atom_id res chain seq x y z
N MET A 1 10.47 5.22 1.81
CA MET A 1 10.64 5.73 0.43
C MET A 1 9.58 5.17 -0.49
N SER A 2 9.38 3.85 -0.55
CA SER A 2 8.29 3.23 -1.34
C SER A 2 6.91 3.82 -1.03
N GLY A 3 6.46 3.83 0.23
CA GLY A 3 5.11 4.36 0.54
C GLY A 3 4.94 5.85 0.22
N VAL A 4 5.98 6.66 0.42
CA VAL A 4 5.96 8.08 0.03
C VAL A 4 5.84 8.27 -1.49
N VAL A 5 6.40 7.33 -2.26
CA VAL A 5 6.31 7.29 -3.72
C VAL A 5 4.91 6.83 -4.16
N ASP A 6 4.35 5.81 -3.52
CA ASP A 6 2.99 5.32 -3.78
C ASP A 6 1.93 6.38 -3.44
N ASN A 7 2.10 7.09 -2.32
CA ASN A 7 1.23 8.20 -1.91
C ASN A 7 1.09 9.31 -2.97
N ALA A 8 2.09 9.49 -3.85
CA ALA A 8 2.03 10.46 -4.93
C ALA A 8 1.05 10.06 -6.05
N LEU A 9 0.71 8.78 -6.19
CA LEU A 9 -0.14 8.25 -7.24
C LEU A 9 -1.62 8.59 -7.01
N TYR A 10 -2.09 8.44 -5.77
CA TYR A 10 -3.52 8.50 -5.48
C TYR A 10 -4.20 9.84 -5.79
N PRO A 11 -3.60 11.02 -5.52
CA PRO A 11 -4.19 12.30 -5.92
C PRO A 11 -4.32 12.44 -7.44
N VAL A 12 -3.33 11.92 -8.18
CA VAL A 12 -3.32 11.95 -9.65
C VAL A 12 -4.43 11.05 -10.19
N LEU A 13 -4.52 9.81 -9.69
CA LEU A 13 -5.56 8.85 -10.06
C LEU A 13 -6.96 9.38 -9.74
N PHE A 14 -7.15 9.97 -8.55
CA PHE A 14 -8.41 10.58 -8.15
C PHE A 14 -8.91 11.60 -9.19
N LEU A 15 -8.03 12.52 -9.61
CA LEU A 15 -8.38 13.53 -10.60
C LEU A 15 -8.59 12.93 -11.99
N ASP A 16 -7.87 11.87 -12.35
CA ASP A 16 -8.07 11.19 -13.63
C ASP A 16 -9.43 10.51 -13.74
N TYR A 17 -10.03 10.08 -12.62
CA TYR A 17 -11.43 9.64 -12.61
C TYR A 17 -12.43 10.79 -12.73
N ILE A 18 -12.13 11.94 -12.12
CA ILE A 18 -13.03 13.11 -12.09
C ILE A 18 -12.95 13.96 -13.35
N LYS A 19 -11.84 13.98 -14.09
CA LYS A 19 -11.64 14.84 -15.27
C LYS A 19 -12.71 14.67 -16.34
N SER A 20 -13.28 13.46 -16.45
CA SER A 20 -14.36 13.19 -17.39
C SER A 20 -15.69 13.84 -17.00
N ALA A 21 -15.93 14.09 -15.72
CA ALA A 21 -17.09 14.80 -15.19
C ALA A 21 -16.83 16.31 -15.07
N VAL A 22 -15.59 16.71 -14.76
CA VAL A 22 -15.16 18.11 -14.63
C VAL A 22 -13.91 18.35 -15.50
N PRO A 23 -14.09 18.67 -16.80
CA PRO A 23 -12.97 18.83 -17.74
C PRO A 23 -11.97 19.92 -17.35
N VAL A 24 -12.38 20.91 -16.57
CA VAL A 24 -11.51 21.98 -16.03
C VAL A 24 -10.36 21.42 -15.18
N LEU A 25 -10.54 20.23 -14.58
CA LEU A 25 -9.52 19.56 -13.77
C LEU A 25 -8.58 18.66 -14.59
N ALA A 26 -8.73 18.62 -15.92
CA ALA A 26 -7.93 17.75 -16.76
C ALA A 26 -6.45 18.16 -16.80
N GLU A 27 -6.15 19.47 -16.89
CA GLU A 27 -4.79 19.98 -17.09
C GLU A 27 -4.59 21.38 -16.47
N GLY A 28 -3.32 21.78 -16.35
CA GLY A 28 -2.92 23.13 -15.95
C GLY A 28 -3.11 23.46 -14.46
N TYR A 29 -3.16 24.77 -14.17
CA TYR A 29 -3.27 25.29 -12.80
C TYR A 29 -4.45 24.73 -11.99
N PRO A 30 -5.67 24.55 -12.55
CA PRO A 30 -6.78 24.00 -11.79
C PRO A 30 -6.52 22.57 -11.29
N ARG A 31 -5.85 21.73 -12.09
CA ARG A 31 -5.45 20.38 -11.69
C ARG A 31 -4.47 20.44 -10.51
N THR A 32 -3.44 21.28 -10.60
CA THR A 32 -2.45 21.43 -9.52
C THR A 32 -3.10 21.91 -8.21
N ILE A 33 -4.02 22.88 -8.29
CA ILE A 33 -4.76 23.36 -7.12
C ILE A 33 -5.63 22.25 -6.53
N ALA A 34 -6.30 21.46 -7.37
CA ALA A 34 -7.12 20.35 -6.90
C ALA A 34 -6.29 19.25 -6.21
N ILE A 35 -5.10 18.91 -6.74
CA ILE A 35 -4.14 18.01 -6.07
C ILE A 35 -3.74 18.59 -4.71
N LEU A 36 -3.40 19.89 -4.66
CA LEU A 36 -3.00 20.55 -3.41
C LEU A 36 -4.11 20.50 -2.37
N VAL A 37 -5.35 20.83 -2.74
CA VAL A 37 -6.52 20.77 -1.84
C VAL A 37 -6.76 19.35 -1.37
N PHE A 38 -6.68 18.37 -2.27
CA PHE A 38 -6.83 16.95 -1.95
C PHE A 38 -5.80 16.50 -0.91
N VAL A 39 -4.52 16.76 -1.16
CA VAL A 39 -3.42 16.39 -0.26
C VAL A 39 -3.62 17.07 1.08
N VAL A 40 -3.82 18.40 1.12
CA VAL A 40 -4.00 19.15 2.38
C VAL A 40 -5.19 18.63 3.19
N ALA A 41 -6.32 18.34 2.54
CA ALA A 41 -7.52 17.84 3.22
C ALA A 41 -7.29 16.45 3.85
N LEU A 42 -6.68 15.52 3.10
CA LEU A 42 -6.43 14.17 3.59
C LEU A 42 -5.27 14.10 4.59
N THR A 43 -4.25 14.96 4.43
CA THR A 43 -3.19 15.17 5.43
C THR A 43 -3.78 15.71 6.73
N TYR A 44 -4.76 16.62 6.67
CA TYR A 44 -5.45 17.09 7.87
C TYR A 44 -6.26 15.99 8.56
N LEU A 45 -6.93 15.12 7.80
CA LEU A 45 -7.61 13.95 8.37
C LEU A 45 -6.63 13.00 9.07
N ASN A 46 -5.49 12.72 8.45
CA ASN A 46 -4.40 11.94 9.06
C ASN A 46 -3.89 12.60 10.35
N TYR A 47 -3.77 13.93 10.38
CA TYR A 47 -3.38 14.65 11.60
C TYR A 47 -4.41 14.54 12.72
N ARG A 48 -5.72 14.47 12.39
CA ARG A 48 -6.82 14.43 13.37
C ARG A 48 -6.94 13.13 14.17
N GLY A 49 -6.26 12.06 13.76
CA GLY A 49 -6.18 10.82 14.53
C GLY A 49 -6.38 9.57 13.68
N LEU A 50 -5.67 8.50 14.03
CA LEU A 50 -5.73 7.21 13.34
C LEU A 50 -7.13 6.57 13.41
N THR A 51 -7.86 6.74 14.52
CA THR A 51 -9.24 6.27 14.64
C THR A 51 -10.18 6.94 13.63
N VAL A 52 -10.00 8.24 13.38
CA VAL A 52 -10.79 8.98 12.39
C VAL A 52 -10.49 8.45 10.99
N VAL A 53 -9.20 8.22 10.69
CA VAL A 53 -8.77 7.61 9.43
C VAL A 53 -9.42 6.24 9.24
N GLY A 54 -9.42 5.37 10.27
CA GLY A 54 -10.04 4.05 10.19
C GLY A 54 -11.54 4.10 9.89
N TRP A 55 -12.30 5.00 10.54
CA TRP A 55 -13.73 5.16 10.26
C TRP A 55 -14.00 5.70 8.85
N VAL A 56 -13.25 6.72 8.43
CA VAL A 56 -13.37 7.29 7.08
C VAL A 56 -13.04 6.23 6.04
N ALA A 57 -11.88 5.56 6.14
CA ALA A 57 -11.47 4.49 5.22
C ALA A 57 -12.51 3.37 5.13
N THR A 58 -13.09 2.97 6.26
CA THR A 58 -14.18 1.97 6.28
C THR A 58 -15.41 2.45 5.51
N ALA A 59 -15.84 3.69 5.73
CA ALA A 59 -16.98 4.27 5.01
C ALA A 59 -16.71 4.38 3.50
N LEU A 60 -15.49 4.79 3.10
CA LEU A 60 -15.08 4.86 1.70
C LEU A 60 -15.02 3.47 1.06
N ALA A 61 -14.54 2.44 1.78
CA ALA A 61 -14.52 1.07 1.31
C ALA A 61 -15.94 0.53 1.06
N ILE A 62 -16.87 0.74 1.99
CA ILE A 62 -18.28 0.36 1.83
C ILE A 62 -18.87 1.07 0.61
N PHE A 63 -18.71 2.40 0.51
CA PHE A 63 -19.20 3.17 -0.63
C PHE A 63 -18.61 2.69 -1.97
N THR A 64 -17.34 2.29 -1.97
CA THR A 64 -16.64 1.82 -3.18
C THR A 64 -17.12 0.45 -3.63
N LEU A 65 -17.38 -0.47 -2.70
CA LEU A 65 -17.81 -1.85 -3.01
C LEU A 65 -19.28 -1.92 -3.45
N LEU A 66 -20.16 -1.10 -2.88
CA LEU A 66 -21.60 -1.12 -3.15
C LEU A 66 -21.98 -1.04 -4.64
N PRO A 67 -21.47 -0.11 -5.47
CA PRO A 67 -21.87 -0.05 -6.88
C PRO A 67 -21.48 -1.30 -7.66
N PHE A 68 -20.39 -1.98 -7.30
CA PHE A 68 -20.02 -3.24 -7.94
C PHE A 68 -20.96 -4.37 -7.55
N ILE A 69 -21.41 -4.43 -6.29
CA ILE A 69 -22.44 -5.38 -5.85
C ILE A 69 -23.73 -5.16 -6.64
N VAL A 70 -24.19 -3.91 -6.72
CA VAL A 70 -25.40 -3.54 -7.48
C VAL A 70 -25.23 -3.87 -8.97
N MET A 71 -24.07 -3.56 -9.55
CA MET A 71 -23.74 -3.91 -10.93
C MET A 71 -23.84 -5.42 -11.16
N GLY A 72 -23.29 -6.24 -10.26
CA GLY A 72 -23.38 -7.70 -10.37
C GLY A 72 -24.81 -8.22 -10.31
N LEU A 73 -25.64 -7.68 -9.41
CA LEU A 73 -27.05 -8.05 -9.31
C LEU A 73 -27.84 -7.71 -10.59
N ILE A 74 -27.58 -6.56 -11.20
CA ILE A 74 -28.21 -6.15 -12.47
C ILE A 74 -27.65 -6.99 -13.65
N ALA A 75 -26.40 -7.44 -13.56
CA ALA A 75 -25.74 -8.25 -14.56
C ALA A 75 -26.20 -9.70 -14.61
N LEU A 76 -26.73 -10.26 -13.50
CA LEU A 76 -27.20 -11.66 -13.39
C LEU A 76 -28.00 -12.18 -14.61
N PRO A 77 -29.07 -11.50 -15.07
CA PRO A 77 -29.86 -11.99 -16.22
C PRO A 77 -29.13 -11.91 -17.56
N LYS A 78 -28.02 -11.17 -17.64
CA LYS A 78 -27.23 -10.93 -18.86
C LYS A 78 -25.97 -11.81 -18.94
N LEU A 79 -25.77 -12.71 -17.97
CA LEU A 79 -24.57 -13.53 -17.89
C LEU A 79 -24.55 -14.61 -18.97
N GLU A 80 -23.45 -14.69 -19.70
CA GLU A 80 -23.14 -15.78 -20.62
C GLU A 80 -21.85 -16.50 -20.17
N PRO A 81 -21.95 -17.66 -19.49
CA PRO A 81 -20.78 -18.36 -18.94
C PRO A 81 -19.74 -18.78 -19.99
N SER A 82 -20.13 -18.95 -21.25
CA SER A 82 -19.22 -19.25 -22.36
C SER A 82 -18.12 -18.18 -22.53
N ARG A 83 -18.40 -16.92 -22.13
CA ARG A 83 -17.45 -15.81 -22.25
C ARG A 83 -16.24 -15.94 -21.31
N TRP A 84 -16.36 -16.65 -20.19
CA TRP A 84 -15.26 -16.84 -19.25
C TRP A 84 -14.17 -17.79 -19.75
N PHE A 85 -14.46 -18.58 -20.78
CA PHE A 85 -13.51 -19.53 -21.36
C PHE A 85 -12.70 -18.95 -22.53
N VAL A 86 -12.87 -17.66 -22.83
CA VAL A 86 -12.11 -16.98 -23.90
C VAL A 86 -10.72 -16.60 -23.38
N VAL A 87 -9.72 -17.42 -23.71
CA VAL A 87 -8.32 -17.23 -23.29
C VAL A 87 -7.45 -16.80 -24.48
N GLY A 88 -6.52 -15.87 -24.27
CA GLY A 88 -5.59 -15.39 -25.31
C GLY A 88 -4.19 -15.16 -24.78
N LEU A 89 -3.47 -16.25 -24.47
CA LEU A 89 -2.13 -16.21 -23.87
C LEU A 89 -1.06 -15.63 -24.81
N GLU A 90 -1.30 -15.64 -26.11
CA GLU A 90 -0.33 -15.23 -27.14
C GLU A 90 -0.03 -13.71 -27.13
N ASN A 91 -0.96 -12.89 -26.64
CA ASN A 91 -0.83 -11.42 -26.63
C ASN A 91 -0.54 -10.85 -25.23
N VAL A 92 -0.20 -11.70 -24.25
CA VAL A 92 0.01 -11.26 -22.87
C VAL A 92 1.40 -10.63 -22.73
N GLN A 93 1.42 -9.34 -22.35
CA GLN A 93 2.64 -8.67 -21.92
C GLN A 93 2.97 -9.08 -20.48
N TRP A 94 3.66 -10.20 -20.31
CA TRP A 94 3.95 -10.81 -19.01
C TRP A 94 4.60 -9.86 -17.99
N GLY A 95 5.53 -9.01 -18.44
CA GLY A 95 6.16 -8.00 -17.58
C GLY A 95 5.15 -7.02 -16.97
N LEU A 96 4.30 -6.42 -17.83
CA LEU A 96 3.26 -5.49 -17.38
C LEU A 96 2.21 -6.19 -16.52
N PHE A 97 1.81 -7.40 -16.91
CA PHE A 97 0.81 -8.20 -16.18
C PHE A 97 1.27 -8.49 -14.74
N PHE A 98 2.47 -9.05 -14.57
CA PHE A 98 2.99 -9.37 -13.24
C PHE A 98 3.27 -8.11 -12.41
N ASN A 99 3.75 -7.03 -13.01
CA ASN A 99 3.99 -5.77 -12.29
C ASN A 99 2.68 -5.16 -11.78
N THR A 100 1.64 -5.15 -12.61
CA THR A 100 0.31 -4.62 -12.24
C THR A 100 -0.36 -5.49 -11.17
N LEU A 101 -0.24 -6.81 -11.29
CA LEU A 101 -0.78 -7.77 -10.33
C LEU A 101 -0.06 -7.67 -8.98
N PHE A 102 1.27 -7.53 -9.00
CA PHE A 102 2.08 -7.32 -7.80
C PHE A 102 1.62 -6.04 -7.09
N TRP A 103 1.59 -4.90 -7.78
CA TRP A 103 1.12 -3.64 -7.23
C TRP A 103 -0.30 -3.74 -6.63
N ASN A 104 -1.25 -4.40 -7.31
CA ASN A 104 -2.63 -4.57 -6.82
C ASN A 104 -2.78 -5.37 -5.53
N LEU A 105 -1.84 -6.27 -5.22
CA LEU A 105 -1.98 -7.27 -4.15
C LEU A 105 -0.92 -7.12 -3.05
N ASN A 106 -0.08 -6.08 -3.11
CA ASN A 106 0.98 -5.83 -2.14
C ASN A 106 0.53 -4.98 -0.95
N TYR A 107 1.49 -4.60 -0.10
CA TYR A 107 1.33 -3.69 1.05
C TYR A 107 0.59 -4.25 2.26
N TRP A 108 0.46 -5.57 2.35
CA TRP A 108 -0.14 -6.23 3.53
C TRP A 108 0.69 -6.06 4.80
N ASP A 109 2.00 -5.83 4.68
CA ASP A 109 2.94 -5.54 5.77
C ASP A 109 2.75 -4.15 6.37
N ALA A 110 2.16 -3.20 5.63
CA ALA A 110 1.96 -1.82 6.09
C ALA A 110 1.12 -1.75 7.38
N VAL A 111 0.18 -2.68 7.57
CA VAL A 111 -0.62 -2.78 8.82
C VAL A 111 0.24 -3.00 10.06
N SER A 112 1.44 -3.58 9.91
CA SER A 112 2.36 -3.82 11.03
C SER A 112 2.94 -2.53 11.60
N THR A 113 3.03 -1.46 10.79
CA THR A 113 3.57 -0.15 11.20
C THR A 113 2.68 0.55 12.24
N VAL A 114 1.39 0.25 12.22
CA VAL A 114 0.38 0.76 13.16
C VAL A 114 0.01 -0.26 14.24
N ALA A 115 0.73 -1.40 14.33
CA ALA A 115 0.42 -2.45 15.29
C ALA A 115 0.48 -1.99 16.76
N GLY A 116 1.32 -0.99 17.06
CA GLY A 116 1.41 -0.39 18.40
C GLY A 116 0.17 0.40 18.81
N GLU A 117 -0.64 0.84 17.84
CA GLU A 117 -1.86 1.61 18.06
C GLU A 117 -3.12 0.72 18.13
N ILE A 118 -2.97 -0.59 17.92
CA ILE A 118 -4.06 -1.55 17.89
C ILE A 118 -4.23 -2.19 19.28
N GLU A 119 -5.45 -2.23 19.78
CA GLU A 119 -5.77 -2.97 20.99
C GLU A 119 -5.58 -4.48 20.80
N ASN A 120 -4.75 -5.10 21.65
CA ASN A 120 -4.44 -6.53 21.63
C ASN A 120 -3.97 -7.03 20.25
N PRO A 121 -2.87 -6.50 19.69
CA PRO A 121 -2.48 -6.73 18.30
C PRO A 121 -2.26 -8.22 17.98
N GLY A 122 -1.78 -9.00 18.95
CA GLY A 122 -1.57 -10.45 18.80
C GLY A 122 -2.84 -11.27 18.50
N LYS A 123 -4.04 -10.75 18.82
CA LYS A 123 -5.32 -11.39 18.49
C LYS A 123 -6.09 -10.64 17.41
N THR A 124 -6.04 -9.31 17.44
CA THR A 124 -6.80 -8.45 16.53
C THR A 124 -6.23 -8.50 15.11
N LEU A 125 -4.90 -8.42 14.95
CA LEU A 125 -4.27 -8.43 13.61
C LEU A 125 -4.51 -9.75 12.85
N PRO A 126 -4.28 -10.95 13.43
CA PRO A 126 -4.54 -12.19 12.69
C PRO A 126 -6.01 -12.35 12.29
N LYS A 127 -6.95 -11.93 13.14
CA LYS A 127 -8.39 -11.95 12.81
C LYS A 127 -8.72 -10.97 11.69
N ALA A 128 -8.23 -9.74 11.77
CA ALA A 128 -8.45 -8.73 10.74
C ALA A 128 -7.92 -9.20 9.38
N LEU A 129 -6.69 -9.72 9.34
CA LEU A 129 -6.09 -10.28 8.11
C LEU A 129 -6.89 -11.46 7.58
N PHE A 130 -7.36 -12.37 8.44
CA PHE A 130 -8.17 -13.52 8.04
C PHE A 130 -9.49 -13.11 7.36
N TYR A 131 -10.15 -12.04 7.82
CA TYR A 131 -11.37 -11.52 7.18
C TYR A 131 -11.08 -10.63 5.97
N ALA A 132 -9.96 -9.90 5.97
CA ALA A 132 -9.55 -9.03 4.88
C ALA A 132 -9.25 -9.82 3.60
N VAL A 133 -8.56 -10.97 3.70
CA VAL A 133 -8.20 -11.79 2.52
C VAL A 133 -9.43 -12.21 1.69
N PRO A 134 -10.47 -12.87 2.25
CA PRO A 134 -11.68 -13.19 1.50
C PRO A 134 -12.40 -11.95 0.95
N LEU A 135 -12.41 -10.84 1.70
CA LEU A 135 -13.03 -9.60 1.25
C LEU A 135 -12.33 -9.04 0.01
N VAL A 136 -10.99 -8.98 0.02
CA VAL A 136 -10.18 -8.52 -1.12
C VAL A 136 -10.34 -9.46 -2.31
N VAL A 137 -10.24 -10.78 -2.10
CA VAL A 137 -10.44 -11.77 -3.17
C VAL A 137 -11.84 -11.62 -3.80
N SER A 138 -12.87 -11.46 -2.98
CA SER A 138 -14.24 -11.24 -3.47
C SER A 138 -14.36 -9.90 -4.21
N GLY A 139 -13.71 -8.85 -3.70
CA GLY A 139 -13.69 -7.51 -4.29
C GLY A 139 -13.05 -7.47 -5.68
N TYR A 140 -12.06 -8.32 -5.95
CA TYR A 140 -11.51 -8.47 -7.30
C TYR A 140 -12.34 -9.41 -8.17
N PHE A 141 -12.69 -10.58 -7.63
CA PHE A 141 -13.32 -11.63 -8.41
C PHE A 141 -14.74 -11.27 -8.84
N PHE A 142 -15.52 -10.65 -7.95
CA PHE A 142 -16.93 -10.34 -8.21
C PHE A 142 -17.10 -9.34 -9.38
N PRO A 143 -16.49 -8.13 -9.39
CA PRO A 143 -16.62 -7.22 -10.52
C PRO A 143 -16.14 -7.83 -11.84
N LEU A 144 -15.03 -8.58 -11.83
CA LEU A 144 -14.50 -9.24 -13.01
C LEU A 144 -15.46 -10.31 -13.55
N LEU A 145 -15.97 -11.18 -12.67
CA LEU A 145 -16.89 -12.27 -13.03
C LEU A 145 -18.15 -11.72 -13.72
N PHE A 146 -18.79 -10.73 -13.10
CA PHE A 146 -20.02 -10.13 -13.61
C PHE A 146 -19.78 -9.23 -14.83
N GLY A 147 -18.70 -8.44 -14.83
CA GLY A 147 -18.36 -7.56 -15.95
C GLY A 147 -18.06 -8.34 -17.23
N THR A 148 -17.17 -9.32 -17.15
CA THR A 148 -16.78 -10.17 -18.30
C THR A 148 -17.88 -11.15 -18.72
N GLY A 149 -18.72 -11.58 -17.77
CA GLY A 149 -19.86 -12.44 -18.07
C GLY A 149 -21.00 -11.71 -18.78
N ALA A 150 -21.25 -10.45 -18.44
CA ALA A 150 -22.37 -9.68 -18.98
C ALA A 150 -22.03 -8.88 -20.26
N VAL A 151 -20.77 -8.48 -20.47
CA VAL A 151 -20.35 -7.68 -21.63
C VAL A 151 -19.40 -8.50 -22.53
N PRO A 152 -19.58 -8.49 -23.87
CA PRO A 152 -18.66 -9.17 -24.77
C PRO A 152 -17.22 -8.69 -24.62
N LEU A 153 -16.27 -9.63 -24.68
CA LEU A 153 -14.85 -9.30 -24.57
C LEU A 153 -14.36 -8.56 -25.82
N ASN A 154 -14.03 -7.28 -25.65
CA ASN A 154 -13.24 -6.52 -26.60
C ASN A 154 -12.01 -5.97 -25.87
N ARG A 155 -10.84 -6.55 -26.13
CA ARG A 155 -9.58 -6.27 -25.42
C ARG A 155 -9.12 -4.82 -25.57
N ASP A 156 -9.37 -4.21 -26.74
CA ASP A 156 -8.89 -2.85 -27.04
C ASP A 156 -9.60 -1.78 -26.20
N LEU A 157 -10.76 -2.12 -25.61
CA LEU A 157 -11.50 -1.22 -24.74
C LEU A 157 -11.05 -1.28 -23.27
N TRP A 158 -10.30 -2.31 -22.86
CA TRP A 158 -9.84 -2.50 -21.47
C TRP A 158 -8.70 -1.54 -21.13
N THR A 159 -9.10 -0.28 -20.93
CA THR A 159 -8.25 0.83 -20.51
C THR A 159 -8.68 1.30 -19.12
N ASP A 160 -7.91 2.21 -18.52
CA ASP A 160 -8.22 2.76 -17.21
C ASP A 160 -9.62 3.38 -17.17
N GLY A 161 -10.40 3.02 -16.16
CA GLY A 161 -11.79 3.46 -16.00
C GLY A 161 -12.82 2.71 -16.85
N TYR A 162 -12.43 1.70 -17.65
CA TYR A 162 -13.38 0.95 -18.49
C TYR A 162 -14.49 0.24 -17.71
N PHE A 163 -14.26 -0.11 -16.44
CA PHE A 163 -15.32 -0.63 -15.56
C PHE A 163 -16.52 0.32 -15.42
N SER A 164 -16.32 1.63 -15.52
CA SER A 164 -17.42 2.60 -15.51
C SER A 164 -18.26 2.53 -16.80
N GLU A 165 -17.65 2.18 -17.94
CA GLU A 165 -18.37 1.94 -19.19
C GLU A 165 -19.09 0.58 -19.18
N ILE A 166 -18.48 -0.46 -18.60
CA ILE A 166 -19.17 -1.74 -18.33
C ILE A 166 -20.42 -1.49 -17.49
N ALA A 167 -20.31 -0.70 -16.42
CA ALA A 167 -21.43 -0.28 -15.60
C ALA A 167 -22.51 0.47 -16.39
N LYS A 168 -22.12 1.33 -17.35
CA LYS A 168 -23.05 1.99 -18.26
C LYS A 168 -23.82 0.99 -19.13
N ILE A 169 -23.13 0.00 -19.68
CA ILE A 169 -23.75 -1.04 -20.54
C ILE A 169 -24.72 -1.92 -19.73
N ILE A 170 -24.36 -2.23 -18.47
CA ILE A 170 -25.15 -3.10 -17.60
C ILE A 170 -26.37 -2.38 -17.04
N GLY A 171 -26.17 -1.22 -16.41
CA GLY A 171 -27.19 -0.52 -15.61
C GLY A 171 -27.56 0.88 -16.07
N GLY A 172 -26.82 1.46 -17.03
CA GLY A 172 -27.06 2.81 -17.55
C GLY A 172 -26.20 3.90 -16.90
N VAL A 173 -26.49 5.17 -17.24
CA VAL A 173 -25.63 6.32 -16.90
C VAL A 173 -25.50 6.54 -15.39
N TRP A 174 -26.54 6.28 -14.60
CA TRP A 174 -26.49 6.44 -13.14
C TRP A 174 -25.47 5.48 -12.50
N LEU A 175 -25.39 4.23 -12.99
CA LEU A 175 -24.46 3.24 -12.47
C LEU A 175 -23.02 3.55 -12.90
N ARG A 176 -22.84 4.09 -14.11
CA ARG A 176 -21.55 4.65 -14.55
C ARG A 176 -21.03 5.73 -13.61
N LEU A 177 -21.86 6.74 -13.32
CA LEU A 177 -21.47 7.85 -12.45
C LEU A 177 -21.15 7.35 -11.04
N TRP A 178 -21.91 6.37 -10.54
CA TRP A 178 -21.64 5.79 -9.24
C TRP A 178 -20.34 4.99 -9.20
N VAL A 179 -20.09 4.10 -10.16
CA VAL A 179 -18.81 3.34 -10.25
C VAL A 179 -17.63 4.29 -10.40
N GLN A 180 -17.75 5.31 -11.25
CA GLN A 180 -16.70 6.31 -11.43
C GLN A 180 -16.42 7.11 -10.15
N GLY A 181 -17.47 7.55 -9.45
CA GLY A 181 -17.33 8.24 -8.16
C GLY A 181 -16.72 7.33 -7.08
N ALA A 182 -17.12 6.06 -7.05
CA ALA A 182 -16.54 5.04 -6.18
C ALA A 182 -15.05 4.82 -6.47
N SER A 183 -14.66 4.69 -7.74
CA SER A 183 -13.26 4.56 -8.13
C SER A 183 -12.43 5.78 -7.71
N ALA A 184 -12.96 6.99 -7.86
CA ALA A 184 -12.30 8.19 -7.35
C ALA A 184 -12.13 8.10 -5.83
N VAL A 185 -13.22 7.90 -5.09
CA VAL A 185 -13.21 7.83 -3.62
C VAL A 185 -12.32 6.70 -3.07
N SER A 186 -12.18 5.58 -3.78
CA SER A 186 -11.23 4.51 -3.41
C SER A 186 -9.80 5.02 -3.30
N ASN A 187 -9.36 5.89 -4.24
CA ASN A 187 -8.02 6.46 -4.20
C ASN A 187 -7.82 7.37 -2.98
N MET A 188 -8.88 8.04 -2.51
CA MET A 188 -8.83 8.78 -1.23
C MET A 188 -8.59 7.84 -0.06
N GLY A 189 -9.28 6.69 -0.05
CA GLY A 189 -9.13 5.66 0.97
C GLY A 189 -7.70 5.10 1.02
N SER A 190 -7.14 4.75 -0.14
CA SER A 190 -5.76 4.27 -0.25
C SER A 190 -4.75 5.30 0.25
N PHE A 191 -4.87 6.56 -0.19
CA PHE A 191 -4.00 7.65 0.30
C PHE A 191 -4.05 7.83 1.81
N LEU A 192 -5.25 7.76 2.41
CA LEU A 192 -5.41 7.88 3.86
C LEU A 192 -4.72 6.75 4.61
N ALA A 193 -4.88 5.51 4.14
CA ALA A 193 -4.29 4.32 4.75
C ALA A 193 -2.76 4.31 4.62
N GLU A 194 -2.23 4.55 3.42
CA GLU A 194 -0.80 4.56 3.14
C GLU A 194 -0.06 5.69 3.86
N MET A 195 -0.63 6.91 3.83
CA MET A 195 -0.05 8.03 4.59
C MET A 195 0.02 7.74 6.10
N SER A 196 -1.00 7.06 6.65
CA SER A 196 -0.96 6.61 8.04
C SER A 196 0.18 5.62 8.26
N GLY A 197 0.29 4.57 7.45
CA GLY A 197 1.35 3.57 7.57
C GLY A 197 2.75 4.17 7.54
N ASP A 198 3.03 4.99 6.53
CA ASP A 198 4.32 5.68 6.37
C ASP A 198 4.68 6.56 7.58
N SER A 199 3.70 7.34 8.05
CA SER A 199 3.94 8.30 9.13
C SER A 199 4.24 7.60 10.44
N PHE A 200 3.53 6.51 10.75
CA PHE A 200 3.77 5.69 11.93
C PHE A 200 5.03 4.83 11.82
N GLN A 201 5.43 4.42 10.60
CA GLN A 201 6.72 3.79 10.39
C GLN A 201 7.88 4.72 10.76
N LEU A 202 7.85 5.98 10.31
CA LEU A 202 8.85 6.97 10.68
C LEU A 202 8.88 7.24 12.19
N LEU A 203 7.71 7.31 12.81
CA LEU A 203 7.57 7.44 14.26
C LEU A 203 8.23 6.27 14.99
N GLY A 204 7.91 5.03 14.60
CA GLY A 204 8.48 3.83 15.23
C GLY A 204 10.00 3.70 15.03
N MET A 205 10.53 4.16 13.88
CA MET A 205 11.97 4.25 13.65
C MET A 205 12.62 5.30 14.57
N ALA A 206 11.98 6.45 14.75
CA ALA A 206 12.47 7.53 15.61
C ALA A 206 12.42 7.15 17.10
N GLU A 207 11.34 6.54 17.57
CA GLU A 207 11.19 6.04 18.94
C GLU A 207 12.23 4.95 19.28
N ARG A 208 12.82 4.28 18.28
CA ARG A 208 13.94 3.34 18.42
C ARG A 208 15.32 3.97 18.22
N GLY A 209 15.41 5.28 18.13
CA GLY A 209 16.68 6.00 17.93
C GLY A 209 17.30 5.83 16.54
N MET A 210 16.56 5.30 15.55
CA MET A 210 17.07 5.14 14.18
C MET A 210 16.96 6.45 13.36
N LEU A 211 16.07 7.34 13.76
CA LEU A 211 15.84 8.66 13.17
C LEU A 211 15.89 9.76 14.25
N PRO A 212 16.10 11.03 13.86
CA PRO A 212 16.12 12.14 14.81
C PRO A 212 14.81 12.27 15.60
N ASP A 213 14.89 12.75 16.84
CA ASP A 213 13.77 12.90 17.78
C ASP A 213 12.62 13.74 17.27
N VAL A 214 12.89 14.60 16.29
CA VAL A 214 11.88 15.43 15.65
C VAL A 214 10.76 14.56 15.04
N PHE A 215 11.10 13.36 14.56
CA PHE A 215 10.14 12.38 14.04
C PHE A 215 9.42 11.58 15.13
N ALA A 216 9.98 11.52 16.36
CA ALA A 216 9.36 10.87 17.50
C ALA A 216 8.26 11.73 18.15
N LYS A 217 8.14 13.00 17.76
CA LYS A 217 7.13 13.91 18.31
C LYS A 217 5.73 13.50 17.87
N ARG A 218 4.83 13.36 18.86
CA ARG A 218 3.39 13.14 18.65
C ARG A 218 2.61 14.44 18.81
N SER A 219 1.50 14.57 18.09
CA SER A 219 0.57 15.70 18.18
C SER A 219 -0.40 15.54 19.37
N ARG A 220 -1.24 16.55 19.61
CA ARG A 220 -2.37 16.47 20.57
C ARG A 220 -3.35 15.32 20.29
N TYR A 221 -3.33 14.77 19.08
CA TYR A 221 -4.19 13.67 18.65
C TYR A 221 -3.44 12.32 18.60
N GLY A 222 -2.20 12.25 19.11
CA GLY A 222 -1.39 11.04 19.14
C GLY A 222 -0.67 10.70 17.83
N THR A 223 -0.88 11.49 16.78
CA THR A 223 -0.34 11.27 15.41
C THR A 223 1.02 11.95 15.22
N PRO A 224 1.93 11.44 14.37
CA PRO A 224 3.24 12.04 14.13
C PRO A 224 3.19 13.13 13.03
N PRO A 225 3.13 14.44 13.38
CA PRO A 225 2.93 15.49 12.38
C PRO A 225 4.12 15.63 11.41
N ILE A 226 5.34 15.39 11.87
CA ILE A 226 6.53 15.49 11.02
C ILE A 226 6.57 14.33 10.02
N GLY A 227 6.20 13.12 10.43
CA GLY A 227 6.03 11.98 9.53
C GLY A 227 4.97 12.27 8.46
N ILE A 228 3.81 12.78 8.88
CA ILE A 228 2.71 13.15 7.98
C ILE A 228 3.14 14.21 6.95
N LEU A 229 3.82 15.27 7.39
CA LEU A 229 4.31 16.32 6.49
C LEU A 229 5.40 15.80 5.55
N PHE A 230 6.27 14.92 6.02
CA PHE A 230 7.31 14.30 5.20
C PHE A 230 6.68 13.41 4.12
N SER A 231 5.70 12.56 4.47
CA SER A 231 4.97 11.76 3.49
C SER A 231 4.20 12.61 2.48
N ALA A 232 3.55 13.69 2.94
CA ALA A 232 2.88 14.64 2.05
C ALA A 232 3.86 15.37 1.11
N SER A 233 5.10 15.62 1.55
CA SER A 233 6.12 16.29 0.73
C SER A 233 6.52 15.47 -0.50
N GLY A 234 6.49 14.14 -0.39
CA GLY A 234 6.78 13.22 -1.50
C GLY A 234 5.84 13.39 -2.68
N VAL A 235 4.56 13.68 -2.41
CA VAL A 235 3.57 13.95 -3.46
C VAL A 235 3.99 15.15 -4.32
N PHE A 236 4.51 16.20 -3.70
CA PHE A 236 5.00 17.38 -4.44
C PHE A 236 6.28 17.07 -5.22
N LEU A 237 7.21 16.33 -4.59
CA LEU A 237 8.50 15.96 -5.18
C LEU A 237 8.39 14.93 -6.30
N LEU A 238 7.29 14.20 -6.42
CA LEU A 238 7.14 13.15 -7.42
C LEU A 238 6.07 13.46 -8.46
N SER A 239 5.39 14.60 -8.31
CA SER A 239 4.35 15.09 -9.23
C SER A 239 4.79 15.27 -10.69
N TRP A 240 6.10 15.29 -10.97
CA TRP A 240 6.66 15.43 -12.32
C TRP A 240 7.05 14.10 -12.99
N LEU A 241 6.96 12.97 -12.29
CA LEU A 241 7.25 11.64 -12.85
C LEU A 241 5.99 11.00 -13.44
N SER A 242 6.15 10.13 -14.43
CA SER A 242 5.01 9.39 -14.99
C SER A 242 4.55 8.26 -14.05
N PHE A 243 3.25 7.91 -14.11
CA PHE A 243 2.66 6.82 -13.32
C PHE A 243 3.48 5.52 -13.39
N GLN A 244 3.88 5.11 -14.60
CA GLN A 244 4.65 3.88 -14.80
C GLN A 244 6.04 3.94 -14.16
N GLU A 245 6.69 5.09 -14.17
CA GLU A 245 8.00 5.27 -13.54
C GLU A 245 7.91 5.22 -12.01
N ILE A 246 6.86 5.82 -11.45
CA ILE A 246 6.59 5.83 -10.01
C ILE A 246 6.33 4.40 -9.53
N VAL A 247 5.33 3.70 -10.12
CA VAL A 247 4.97 2.32 -9.76
C VAL A 247 6.14 1.36 -9.91
N ALA A 248 6.94 1.50 -10.98
CA ALA A 248 8.05 0.58 -11.19
C ALA A 248 9.19 0.81 -10.18
N ALA A 249 9.53 2.06 -9.86
CA ALA A 249 10.54 2.38 -8.84
C ALA A 249 10.09 1.95 -7.44
N GLU A 250 8.83 2.19 -7.13
CA GLU A 250 8.17 1.79 -5.89
C GLU A 250 8.18 0.26 -5.72
N ASN A 251 7.69 -0.49 -6.70
CA ASN A 251 7.67 -1.94 -6.68
C ASN A 251 9.07 -2.52 -6.48
N PHE A 252 10.09 -1.95 -7.11
CA PHE A 252 11.48 -2.40 -6.92
C PHE A 252 11.96 -2.21 -5.47
N LEU A 253 11.68 -1.04 -4.88
CA LEU A 253 12.06 -0.75 -3.49
C LEU A 253 11.28 -1.61 -2.49
N TYR A 254 9.99 -1.83 -2.75
CA TYR A 254 9.14 -2.69 -1.94
C TYR A 254 9.62 -4.15 -2.00
N CYS A 255 9.90 -4.68 -3.19
CA CYS A 255 10.51 -6.00 -3.41
C CYS A 255 11.77 -6.19 -2.55
N PHE A 256 12.67 -5.20 -2.57
CA PHE A 256 13.89 -5.25 -1.77
C PHE A 256 13.60 -5.23 -0.26
N GLY A 257 12.68 -4.39 0.19
CA GLY A 257 12.23 -4.35 1.58
C GLY A 257 11.67 -5.69 2.05
N MET A 258 10.74 -6.26 1.28
CA MET A 258 10.13 -7.56 1.58
C MET A 258 11.15 -8.71 1.64
N MET A 259 12.17 -8.70 0.78
CA MET A 259 13.28 -9.66 0.88
C MET A 259 14.03 -9.54 2.20
N LEU A 260 14.33 -8.31 2.64
CA LEU A 260 14.98 -8.08 3.94
C LEU A 260 14.09 -8.53 5.09
N GLU A 261 12.78 -8.33 5.01
CA GLU A 261 11.82 -8.80 6.02
C GLU A 261 11.77 -10.32 6.11
N PHE A 262 11.71 -11.03 4.98
CA PHE A 262 11.74 -12.49 4.98
C PHE A 262 13.07 -13.04 5.53
N ILE A 263 14.20 -12.43 5.15
CA ILE A 263 15.51 -12.79 5.69
C ILE A 263 15.54 -12.55 7.21
N ALA A 264 15.05 -11.39 7.67
CA ALA A 264 15.00 -11.06 9.10
C ALA A 264 14.10 -12.04 9.86
N PHE A 265 12.92 -12.37 9.34
CA PHE A 265 11.99 -13.34 9.92
C PHE A 265 12.63 -14.72 10.10
N VAL A 266 13.24 -15.27 9.04
CA VAL A 266 13.92 -16.57 9.11
C VAL A 266 15.09 -16.52 10.09
N LYS A 267 15.90 -15.46 10.04
CA LYS A 267 17.08 -15.30 10.93
C LYS A 267 16.67 -15.18 12.40
N LEU A 268 15.62 -14.41 12.72
CA LEU A 268 15.10 -14.29 14.08
C LEU A 268 14.53 -15.61 14.59
N ARG A 269 13.85 -16.37 13.72
CA ARG A 269 13.31 -17.69 14.08
C ARG A 269 14.38 -18.73 14.39
N ILE A 270 15.51 -18.68 13.68
CA ILE A 270 16.67 -19.56 13.92
C ILE A 270 17.42 -19.13 15.19
N LYS A 271 17.69 -17.83 15.33
CA LYS A 271 18.53 -17.30 16.41
C LYS A 271 17.81 -17.29 17.76
N TYR A 272 16.51 -17.06 17.78
CA TYR A 272 15.71 -16.93 19.01
C TYR A 272 14.46 -17.82 18.99
N PRO A 273 14.62 -19.16 19.01
CA PRO A 273 13.51 -20.10 18.85
C PRO A 273 12.53 -20.15 20.04
N ALA A 274 12.95 -19.68 21.23
CA ALA A 274 12.20 -19.70 22.48
C ALA A 274 11.57 -18.35 22.87
N ALA A 275 11.67 -17.34 22.00
CA ALA A 275 11.13 -16.02 22.30
C ALA A 275 9.60 -16.02 22.43
N SER A 276 9.08 -15.35 23.46
CA SER A 276 7.65 -15.18 23.71
C SER A 276 7.04 -14.16 22.73
N ILE A 277 6.74 -14.62 21.52
CA ILE A 277 6.06 -13.81 20.50
C ILE A 277 4.53 -13.90 20.63
N PRO A 278 3.78 -12.79 20.50
CA PRO A 278 2.31 -12.78 20.62
C PRO A 278 1.58 -13.70 19.64
N TYR A 279 2.17 -13.95 18.47
CA TYR A 279 1.65 -14.86 17.45
C TYR A 279 2.81 -15.62 16.78
N ARG A 280 2.68 -16.95 16.66
CA ARG A 280 3.68 -17.84 16.06
C ARG A 280 3.07 -18.68 14.95
N ILE A 281 3.68 -18.63 13.77
CA ILE A 281 3.26 -19.46 12.62
C ILE A 281 3.58 -20.94 12.93
N PRO A 282 2.61 -21.87 12.84
CA PRO A 282 2.73 -23.25 13.30
C PRO A 282 3.48 -24.20 12.34
N LEU A 283 4.41 -23.69 11.52
CA LEU A 283 5.08 -24.47 10.45
C LEU A 283 6.52 -24.91 10.77
N GLY A 284 6.99 -24.77 12.01
CA GLY A 284 8.41 -25.01 12.34
C GLY A 284 9.36 -24.11 11.53
N THR A 285 10.68 -24.33 11.61
CA THR A 285 11.66 -23.51 10.87
C THR A 285 11.67 -23.85 9.37
N VAL A 286 11.70 -25.14 9.04
CA VAL A 286 11.72 -25.61 7.64
C VAL A 286 10.44 -25.19 6.90
N GLY A 287 9.26 -25.41 7.49
CA GLY A 287 8.01 -25.01 6.86
C GLY A 287 7.88 -23.49 6.73
N SER A 288 8.50 -22.69 7.61
CA SER A 288 8.55 -21.23 7.46
C SER A 288 9.44 -20.79 6.31
N ILE A 289 10.57 -21.45 6.09
CA ILE A 289 11.44 -21.19 4.93
C ILE A 289 10.71 -21.55 3.64
N LEU A 290 10.06 -22.72 3.60
CA LEU A 290 9.26 -23.15 2.45
C LEU A 290 8.08 -22.22 2.18
N MET A 291 7.46 -21.65 3.22
CA MET A 291 6.39 -20.66 3.10
C MET A 291 6.89 -19.35 2.47
N CYS A 292 8.10 -18.90 2.80
CA CYS A 292 8.70 -17.69 2.24
C CYS A 292 9.28 -17.89 0.82
N ALA A 293 9.53 -19.12 0.38
CA ALA A 293 10.18 -19.39 -0.90
C ALA A 293 9.35 -18.96 -2.13
N PRO A 294 8.05 -19.32 -2.27
CA PRO A 294 7.22 -18.85 -3.39
C PRO A 294 7.11 -17.33 -3.51
N PRO A 295 6.80 -16.54 -2.46
CA PRO A 295 6.74 -15.09 -2.59
C PRO A 295 8.11 -14.49 -2.87
N THR A 296 9.20 -15.05 -2.32
CA THR A 296 10.58 -14.59 -2.65
C THR A 296 10.89 -14.83 -4.13
N PHE A 297 10.54 -15.99 -4.67
CA PHE A 297 10.71 -16.28 -6.10
C PHE A 297 9.92 -15.31 -6.97
N PHE A 298 8.66 -15.03 -6.62
CA PHE A 298 7.82 -14.08 -7.35
C PHE A 298 8.41 -12.66 -7.33
N ILE A 299 8.88 -12.21 -6.16
CA ILE A 299 9.58 -10.93 -6.00
C ILE A 299 10.80 -10.84 -6.92
N LEU A 300 11.63 -11.90 -6.97
CA LEU A 300 12.80 -11.94 -7.86
C LEU A 300 12.39 -11.86 -9.33
N VAL A 301 11.32 -12.56 -9.74
CA VAL A 301 10.79 -12.46 -11.11
C VAL A 301 10.35 -11.04 -11.43
N VAL A 302 9.59 -10.39 -10.54
CA VAL A 302 9.16 -8.99 -10.73
C VAL A 302 10.36 -8.05 -10.86
N MET A 303 11.39 -8.21 -10.01
CA MET A 303 12.61 -7.40 -10.09
C MET A 303 13.39 -7.59 -11.40
N VAL A 304 13.45 -8.81 -11.94
CA VAL A 304 14.13 -9.11 -13.22
C VAL A 304 13.35 -8.55 -14.42
N LEU A 305 12.02 -8.50 -14.32
CA LEU A 305 11.16 -7.96 -15.37
C LEU A 305 11.11 -6.42 -15.39
N CYS A 306 11.67 -5.74 -14.39
CA CYS A 306 11.76 -4.28 -14.36
C CYS A 306 12.69 -3.75 -15.46
N SER A 307 12.39 -2.55 -15.96
CA SER A 307 13.23 -1.90 -16.96
C SER A 307 14.60 -1.50 -16.39
N PHE A 308 15.61 -1.40 -17.25
CA PHE A 308 16.97 -1.01 -16.83
C PHE A 308 17.01 0.36 -16.13
N LYS A 309 16.18 1.31 -16.59
CA LYS A 309 16.03 2.63 -15.95
C LYS A 309 15.56 2.50 -14.50
N VAL A 310 14.57 1.65 -14.25
CA VAL A 310 14.01 1.41 -12.91
C VAL A 310 15.03 0.74 -12.00
N MET A 311 15.80 -0.23 -12.53
CA MET A 311 16.87 -0.86 -11.76
C MET A 311 17.93 0.15 -11.30
N ILE A 312 18.34 1.08 -12.17
CA ILE A 312 19.32 2.13 -11.81
C ILE A 312 18.74 3.02 -10.70
N VAL A 313 17.52 3.54 -10.90
CA VAL A 313 16.88 4.43 -9.91
C VAL A 313 16.70 3.72 -8.57
N GLY A 314 16.22 2.47 -8.60
CA GLY A 314 16.06 1.64 -7.40
C GLY A 314 17.38 1.38 -6.69
N PHE A 315 18.44 1.04 -7.42
CA PHE A 315 19.77 0.83 -6.85
C PHE A 315 20.35 2.10 -6.22
N LEU A 316 20.21 3.25 -6.89
CA LEU A 316 20.62 4.54 -6.34
C LEU A 316 19.86 4.88 -5.05
N ALA A 317 18.55 4.63 -5.01
CA ALA A 317 17.75 4.82 -3.80
C ALA A 317 18.19 3.89 -2.66
N ILE A 318 18.51 2.62 -2.95
CA ILE A 318 19.07 1.70 -1.94
C ILE A 318 20.41 2.20 -1.43
N LEU A 319 21.31 2.65 -2.31
CA LEU A 319 22.60 3.23 -1.91
C LEU A 319 22.42 4.45 -1.02
N VAL A 320 21.50 5.35 -1.36
CA VAL A 320 21.17 6.50 -0.52
C VAL A 320 20.71 6.06 0.87
N GLY A 321 19.83 5.05 0.96
CA GLY A 321 19.40 4.49 2.24
C GLY A 321 20.55 3.90 3.07
N LEU A 322 21.44 3.14 2.43
CA LEU A 322 22.62 2.54 3.07
C LEU A 322 23.65 3.58 3.53
N ILE A 323 23.81 4.69 2.80
CA ILE A 323 24.69 5.81 3.17
C ILE A 323 24.05 6.68 4.25
N MET A 324 22.73 6.82 4.25
CA MET A 324 22.03 7.64 5.23
C MET A 324 22.19 7.11 6.66
N GLN A 325 22.20 5.78 6.85
CA GLN A 325 22.41 5.17 8.16
C GLN A 325 23.73 5.61 8.84
N PRO A 326 24.94 5.42 8.26
CA PRO A 326 26.18 5.87 8.88
C PRO A 326 26.25 7.40 9.01
N CYS A 327 25.64 8.16 8.10
CA CYS A 327 25.52 9.62 8.25
C CYS A 327 24.70 10.02 9.47
N LEU A 328 23.58 9.35 9.75
CA LEU A 328 22.77 9.59 10.94
C LEU A 328 23.52 9.23 12.23
N VAL A 329 24.22 8.08 12.24
CA VAL A 329 25.07 7.67 13.37
C VAL A 329 26.21 8.67 13.59
N TYR A 330 26.82 9.20 12.52
CA TYR A 330 27.84 10.23 12.62
C TYR A 330 27.28 11.55 13.16
N SER A 331 26.09 11.95 12.70
CA SER A 331 25.37 13.14 13.15
C SER A 331 25.03 13.06 14.64
N ASP A 332 24.62 11.89 15.13
CA ASP A 332 24.39 11.62 16.54
C ASP A 332 25.68 11.78 17.36
N ARG A 333 26.78 11.15 16.93
CA ARG A 333 28.10 11.28 17.58
C ARG A 333 28.60 12.73 17.63
N LYS A 334 28.27 13.53 16.62
CA LYS A 334 28.62 14.95 16.56
C LYS A 334 27.60 15.86 17.27
N LYS A 335 26.52 15.31 17.81
CA LYS A 335 25.39 16.03 18.43
C LYS A 335 24.77 17.09 17.52
N TRP A 336 24.80 16.86 16.21
CA TRP A 336 24.15 17.74 15.23
C TRP A 336 22.63 17.59 15.25
N LEU A 337 22.15 16.38 15.57
CA LEU A 337 20.75 16.05 15.72
C LEU A 337 20.58 15.27 17.02
N SER A 338 19.45 15.42 17.69
CA SER A 338 19.13 14.64 18.90
C SER A 338 18.44 13.34 18.53
N PHE A 339 18.83 12.27 19.21
CA PHE A 339 18.25 10.94 19.09
C PHE A 339 17.95 10.41 20.50
N SER A 340 16.80 9.79 20.66
CA SER A 340 16.28 9.27 21.91
C SER A 340 15.61 7.94 21.64
N VAL A 341 15.78 7.02 22.58
CA VAL A 341 15.11 5.73 22.57
C VAL A 341 13.99 5.81 23.59
N SER A 342 12.76 5.51 23.17
CA SER A 342 11.62 5.47 24.07
C SER A 342 11.83 4.37 25.11
N SER A 343 11.72 4.74 26.38
CA SER A 343 11.83 3.81 27.51
C SER A 343 10.67 2.82 27.61
N GLU A 344 9.57 3.08 26.91
CA GLU A 344 8.37 2.22 26.89
C GLU A 344 8.52 1.04 25.92
N LEU A 345 9.50 1.09 25.02
CA LEU A 345 9.78 0.00 24.09
C LEU A 345 10.62 -1.07 24.79
N VAL A 346 10.12 -2.31 24.78
CA VAL A 346 10.89 -3.47 25.27
C VAL A 346 12.17 -3.58 24.46
N ASP A 347 13.30 -3.51 25.16
CA ASP A 347 14.60 -3.69 24.54
C ASP A 347 14.64 -5.08 23.91
N LEU A 348 14.68 -5.16 22.58
CA LEU A 348 14.64 -6.44 21.88
C LEU A 348 15.75 -7.35 22.41
N GLN A 349 16.93 -6.79 22.73
CA GLN A 349 18.05 -7.55 23.29
C GLN A 349 17.84 -8.02 24.74
N SER A 350 17.11 -7.29 25.59
CA SER A 350 16.91 -7.67 27.00
C SER A 350 15.90 -8.82 27.14
N GLY A 351 14.82 -8.80 26.34
CA GLY A 351 13.89 -9.92 26.25
C GLY A 351 14.50 -11.20 25.66
N TYR A 352 15.54 -11.07 24.83
CA TYR A 352 16.29 -12.20 24.28
C TYR A 352 17.38 -12.74 25.21
N HIS A 353 17.91 -11.95 26.15
CA HIS A 353 18.92 -12.40 27.12
C HIS A 353 18.32 -13.10 28.35
N GLN A 354 17.09 -12.77 28.76
CA GLN A 354 16.46 -13.36 29.95
C GLN A 354 16.04 -14.84 29.80
N VAL A 355 16.13 -15.43 28.61
CA VAL A 355 15.78 -16.86 28.37
C VAL A 355 17.04 -17.71 28.13
N GLY A 356 18.24 -17.12 28.16
CA GLY A 356 19.51 -17.83 28.04
C GLY A 356 20.12 -18.28 29.37
N GLU A 357 19.55 -17.86 30.51
CA GLU A 357 20.07 -18.15 31.85
C GLU A 357 19.03 -18.84 32.77
N ALA A 358 17.98 -19.44 32.21
CA ALA A 358 16.99 -20.22 32.97
C ALA A 358 16.97 -21.69 32.55
#